data_AF-A0A6V7QTF4-F1
#
_entry.id   AF-A0A6V7QTF4-F1
#
_cell.length_a   1.000
_cell.length_b   1.000
_cell.length_c   1.000
_cell.angle_alpha   90.00
_cell.angle_beta   90.00
_cell.angle_gamma   90.00
#
_symmetry.space_group_name_H-M   'P 1'
#
loop_
_entity.id
_entity.type
_entity.pdbx_description
1 polymer ?
#
loop_
_entity_poly.entity_id
_entity_poly.type
_entity_poly.pdbx_seq_one_letter_code
_entity_poly.pdbx_strand_id
1 'polypeptide(L)'
;MFDKVLLCNGETCSKGVKELQEALRSEATKHLPSNGSHSKGSGNGKGRRKKHSKKEVVDLRTLLIHCAQAVATDDRRSAMELLKQIRQHSSPKGDANERLAECFANGLEARLAGTGSQIYQSLVAKRTPVPDILKAYQLYMAASPFKKVSHFFSNQTILNAAEKAKTVHIIDYGIYYGFQWPCLMQRLSSRPGGPPKLRITAIDLPQPGFRPAERIEETGRRLADYARTFKVPFEYHSIAASWDTIRIEDLNINKDEVLIVNCLYRFRNLLDEIVTVDCPRNAVLNTIRKMNPDVFIHGIVNGSYSAPFFVTRFREALFFFSALFDMLETNAPKEDEQRLLIERDLFGREALNVISCEGTERVERPETYKQWQVRTLRAGFKQLPLNGDIVRKATDKVTSCYHKDFVIDQDNRWLLLGWKGRIIYALSTWKSNTAS
;
A
#
# COMPACT_ATOMS: atom_id res chain seq x y z
N MET A 1 -15.86 16.23 -2.35
CA MET A 1 -14.73 15.49 -2.97
C MET A 1 -14.63 14.08 -2.42
N PHE A 2 -14.52 13.91 -1.09
CA PHE A 2 -14.45 12.61 -0.41
C PHE A 2 -15.55 11.62 -0.84
N ASP A 3 -16.82 12.04 -0.89
CA ASP A 3 -17.94 11.14 -1.20
C ASP A 3 -17.82 10.43 -2.54
N LYS A 4 -17.28 11.12 -3.56
CA LYS A 4 -17.06 10.55 -4.90
C LYS A 4 -16.06 9.39 -4.89
N VAL A 5 -15.14 9.40 -3.92
CA VAL A 5 -14.03 8.43 -3.80
C VAL A 5 -14.35 7.34 -2.79
N LEU A 6 -15.01 7.69 -1.69
CA LEU A 6 -15.15 6.84 -0.51
C LEU A 6 -16.48 6.06 -0.43
N LEU A 7 -17.49 6.43 -1.20
CA LEU A 7 -18.81 5.77 -1.18
C LEU A 7 -18.95 4.71 -2.27
N CYS A 8 -19.74 3.66 -1.98
CA CYS A 8 -19.99 2.56 -2.91
C CYS A 8 -21.04 2.96 -3.96
N ASN A 9 -20.64 3.76 -4.95
CA ASN A 9 -21.48 4.03 -6.12
C ASN A 9 -21.16 2.95 -7.17
N GLY A 10 -22.11 2.08 -7.54
CA GLY A 10 -21.85 0.90 -8.39
C GLY A 10 -21.06 1.15 -9.69
N GLU A 11 -21.07 2.39 -10.18
CA GLU A 11 -20.44 2.85 -11.43
C GLU A 11 -19.02 3.45 -11.27
N THR A 12 -18.59 3.83 -10.06
CA THR A 12 -17.33 4.60 -9.88
C THR A 12 -16.09 3.80 -10.24
N CYS A 13 -16.11 2.47 -10.06
CA CYS A 13 -14.97 1.65 -10.43
C CYS A 13 -14.72 1.64 -11.95
N SER A 14 -15.77 1.54 -12.76
CA SER A 14 -15.63 1.58 -14.22
C SER A 14 -15.30 2.98 -14.72
N LYS A 15 -15.86 4.02 -14.10
CA LYS A 15 -15.66 5.40 -14.54
C LYS A 15 -14.19 5.83 -14.40
N GLY A 16 -13.61 5.68 -13.21
CA GLY A 16 -12.21 6.11 -12.98
C GLY A 16 -11.20 5.33 -13.83
N VAL A 17 -11.42 4.02 -14.06
CA VAL A 17 -10.53 3.25 -14.94
C VAL A 17 -10.67 3.70 -16.40
N LYS A 18 -11.90 3.94 -16.88
CA LYS A 18 -12.14 4.45 -18.24
C LYS A 18 -11.49 5.82 -18.45
N GLU A 19 -11.62 6.72 -17.48
CA GLU A 19 -10.99 8.05 -17.52
C GLU A 19 -9.45 7.93 -17.66
N LEU A 20 -8.80 7.00 -16.93
CA LEU A 20 -7.37 6.75 -17.08
C LEU A 20 -7.01 6.14 -18.44
N GLN A 21 -7.82 5.20 -18.95
CA GLN A 21 -7.60 4.62 -20.28
C GLN A 21 -7.72 5.68 -21.39
N GLU A 22 -8.67 6.61 -21.28
CA GLU A 22 -8.82 7.73 -22.19
C GLU A 22 -7.63 8.69 -22.11
N ALA A 23 -7.18 9.03 -20.90
CA ALA A 23 -6.00 9.87 -20.69
C ALA A 23 -4.73 9.24 -21.29
N LEU A 24 -4.51 7.94 -21.07
CA LEU A 24 -3.40 7.18 -21.65
C LEU A 24 -3.43 7.18 -23.20
N ARG A 25 -4.61 7.02 -23.80
CA ARG A 25 -4.78 7.11 -25.27
C ARG A 25 -4.48 8.51 -25.81
N SER A 26 -4.92 9.55 -25.09
CA SER A 26 -4.63 10.94 -25.45
C SER A 26 -3.13 11.24 -25.40
N GLU A 27 -2.44 10.78 -24.35
CA GLU A 27 -0.99 10.92 -24.19
C GLU A 27 -0.22 10.20 -25.30
N ALA A 28 -0.60 8.95 -25.62
CA ALA A 28 -0.02 8.21 -26.74
C ALA A 28 -0.18 8.94 -28.09
N THR A 29 -1.31 9.63 -28.29
CA THR A 29 -1.59 10.40 -29.52
C THR A 29 -0.73 11.66 -29.61
N LYS A 30 -0.45 12.33 -28.48
CA LYS A 30 0.42 13.53 -28.42
C LYS A 30 1.89 13.21 -28.72
N HIS A 31 2.31 11.96 -28.51
CA HIS A 31 3.68 11.52 -28.75
C HIS A 31 3.92 10.89 -30.14
N LEU A 32 2.88 10.78 -30.98
CA LEU A 32 3.06 10.42 -32.40
C LEU A 32 3.56 11.65 -33.19
N PRO A 33 4.61 11.52 -34.03
CA PRO A 33 5.00 12.61 -34.91
C PRO A 33 3.85 12.90 -35.88
N SER A 34 3.39 14.15 -35.93
CA SER A 34 2.39 14.59 -36.90
C SER A 34 2.96 14.44 -38.30
N ASN A 35 2.50 13.44 -39.06
CA ASN A 35 2.69 13.42 -40.50
C ASN A 35 1.85 14.54 -41.11
N GLY A 36 2.46 15.73 -41.22
CA GLY A 36 1.91 16.86 -41.94
C GLY A 36 1.73 16.51 -43.42
N SER A 37 0.52 16.78 -43.91
CA SER A 37 0.07 16.73 -45.29
C SER A 37 1.11 17.26 -46.30
N HIS A 38 1.36 16.48 -47.35
CA HIS A 38 2.13 16.89 -48.52
C HIS A 38 1.47 18.07 -49.25
N SER A 39 2.09 19.25 -49.21
CA SER A 39 2.02 20.21 -50.30
C SER A 39 3.32 20.15 -51.10
N LYS A 40 3.19 19.93 -52.42
CA LYS A 40 4.32 19.89 -53.36
C LYS A 40 4.91 21.30 -53.50
N GLY A 41 6.10 21.51 -52.97
CA GLY A 41 6.96 22.65 -53.26
C GLY A 41 8.35 22.16 -53.64
N SER A 42 8.73 22.36 -54.91
CA SER A 42 10.06 22.07 -55.43
C SER A 42 11.06 23.06 -54.84
N GLY A 43 12.12 22.57 -54.18
CA GLY A 43 13.17 23.41 -53.60
C GLY A 43 14.38 22.58 -53.19
N ASN A 44 15.45 22.65 -54.00
CA ASN A 44 16.75 22.06 -53.75
C ASN A 44 17.38 22.62 -52.46
N GLY A 45 17.64 21.77 -51.47
CA GLY A 45 18.38 22.13 -50.26
C GLY A 45 19.02 20.91 -49.60
N LYS A 46 20.36 20.87 -49.59
CA LYS A 46 21.16 19.83 -48.91
C LYS A 46 20.92 19.88 -47.39
N GLY A 47 20.00 19.05 -46.90
CA GLY A 47 19.72 18.86 -45.48
C GLY A 47 20.65 17.84 -44.84
N ARG A 48 21.55 18.32 -43.96
CA ARG A 48 22.42 17.53 -43.09
C ARG A 48 21.55 16.60 -42.22
N ARG A 49 21.58 15.29 -42.47
CA ARG A 49 20.89 14.27 -41.66
C ARG A 49 21.31 14.43 -40.19
N LYS A 50 20.41 14.95 -39.33
CA LYS A 50 20.55 14.81 -37.87
C LYS A 50 20.53 13.32 -37.56
N LYS A 51 21.71 12.80 -37.23
CA LYS A 51 21.89 11.45 -36.68
C LYS A 51 21.06 11.43 -35.38
N HIS A 52 19.91 10.76 -35.37
CA HIS A 52 19.26 10.40 -34.12
C HIS A 52 20.32 9.65 -33.30
N SER A 53 20.76 10.25 -32.20
CA SER A 53 21.59 9.55 -31.22
C SER A 53 20.77 8.35 -30.78
N LYS A 54 21.23 7.13 -31.09
CA LYS A 54 20.75 5.94 -30.41
C LYS A 54 20.89 6.24 -28.92
N LYS A 55 19.78 6.38 -28.19
CA LYS A 55 19.81 6.37 -26.72
C LYS A 55 20.50 5.06 -26.36
N GLU A 56 21.70 5.15 -25.78
CA GLU A 56 22.37 4.01 -25.22
C GLU A 56 21.44 3.44 -24.15
N VAL A 57 21.01 2.19 -24.33
CA VAL A 57 20.10 1.55 -23.38
C VAL A 57 20.93 1.17 -22.17
N VAL A 58 20.97 2.07 -21.19
CA VAL A 58 21.69 1.85 -19.94
C VAL A 58 20.87 0.95 -19.04
N ASP A 59 21.47 -0.16 -18.61
CA ASP A 59 20.86 -1.08 -17.66
C ASP A 59 20.97 -0.53 -16.24
N LEU A 60 20.07 0.42 -15.92
CA LEU A 60 19.94 1.04 -14.60
C LEU A 60 19.78 0.01 -13.48
N ARG A 61 19.13 -1.12 -13.76
CA ARG A 61 18.91 -2.16 -12.76
C ARG A 61 20.23 -2.83 -12.38
N THR A 62 21.05 -3.17 -13.36
CA THR A 62 22.39 -3.74 -13.11
C THR A 62 23.29 -2.72 -12.41
N LEU A 63 23.26 -1.45 -12.83
CA LEU A 63 24.02 -0.38 -12.15
C LEU A 63 23.64 -0.23 -10.68
N LEU A 64 22.33 -0.24 -10.35
CA LEU A 64 21.84 -0.18 -8.98
C LEU A 64 22.34 -1.37 -8.14
N ILE A 65 22.32 -2.58 -8.68
CA ILE A 65 22.79 -3.79 -7.98
C ILE A 65 24.31 -3.70 -7.73
N HIS A 66 25.09 -3.31 -8.73
CA HIS A 66 26.54 -3.13 -8.57
C HIS A 66 26.85 -2.03 -7.56
N CYS A 67 26.10 -0.93 -7.58
CA CYS A 67 26.27 0.15 -6.61
C CYS A 67 25.97 -0.35 -5.18
N ALA A 68 24.89 -1.10 -4.99
CA ALA A 68 24.57 -1.68 -3.69
C ALA A 68 25.65 -2.66 -3.20
N GLN A 69 26.27 -3.42 -4.10
CA GLN A 69 27.41 -4.29 -3.76
C GLN A 69 28.63 -3.49 -3.32
N ALA A 70 29.00 -2.44 -4.06
CA ALA A 70 30.11 -1.56 -3.70
C ALA A 70 29.87 -0.88 -2.34
N VAL A 71 28.63 -0.44 -2.07
CA VAL A 71 28.24 0.09 -0.75
C VAL A 71 28.36 -0.96 0.35
N ALA A 72 28.02 -2.23 0.07
CA ALA A 72 28.11 -3.31 1.04
C ALA A 72 29.56 -3.68 1.41
N THR A 73 30.49 -3.51 0.47
CA THR A 73 31.93 -3.79 0.66
C THR A 73 32.73 -2.57 1.08
N ASP A 74 32.06 -1.45 1.42
CA ASP A 74 32.66 -0.14 1.72
C ASP A 74 33.60 0.40 0.62
N ASP A 75 33.38 0.00 -0.64
CA ASP A 75 34.08 0.57 -1.79
C ASP A 75 33.42 1.90 -2.20
N ARG A 76 33.72 2.93 -1.41
CA ARG A 76 33.14 4.27 -1.59
C ARG A 76 33.45 4.88 -2.95
N ARG A 77 34.63 4.59 -3.52
CA ARG A 77 35.05 5.14 -4.81
C ARG A 77 34.19 4.58 -5.94
N SER A 78 34.06 3.25 -6.00
CA SER A 78 33.22 2.60 -7.01
C SER A 78 31.75 2.94 -6.82
N ALA A 79 31.27 3.00 -5.56
CA ALA A 79 29.90 3.37 -5.28
C ALA A 79 29.56 4.80 -5.76
N MET A 80 30.45 5.79 -5.54
CA MET A 80 30.24 7.16 -6.00
C MET A 80 30.25 7.29 -7.53
N GLU A 81 31.14 6.57 -8.21
CA GLU A 81 31.17 6.57 -9.69
C GLU A 81 29.91 5.91 -10.28
N LEU A 82 29.48 4.78 -9.71
CA LEU A 82 28.23 4.12 -10.11
C LEU A 82 27.01 5.01 -9.84
N LEU A 83 26.94 5.69 -8.69
CA LEU A 83 25.89 6.67 -8.39
C LEU A 83 25.86 7.80 -9.41
N LYS A 84 27.03 8.35 -9.77
CA LYS A 84 27.13 9.39 -10.80
C LYS A 84 26.58 8.90 -12.14
N GLN A 85 26.90 7.68 -12.56
CA GLN A 85 26.33 7.07 -13.77
C GLN A 85 24.82 6.88 -13.64
N ILE A 86 24.32 6.36 -12.52
CA ILE A 86 22.88 6.21 -12.28
C ILE A 86 22.18 7.57 -12.39
N ARG A 87 22.71 8.63 -11.78
CA ARG A 87 22.15 9.99 -11.83
C ARG A 87 22.15 10.63 -13.21
N GLN A 88 23.10 10.26 -14.07
CA GLN A 88 23.12 10.71 -15.46
C GLN A 88 21.96 10.12 -16.29
N HIS A 89 21.43 8.98 -15.86
CA HIS A 89 20.40 8.23 -16.57
C HIS A 89 19.07 8.13 -15.82
N SER A 90 19.00 8.48 -14.53
CA SER A 90 17.77 8.55 -13.77
C SER A 90 17.04 9.87 -14.04
N SER A 91 15.72 9.85 -13.89
CA SER A 91 14.90 11.05 -14.05
C SER A 91 13.60 10.89 -13.27
N PRO A 92 13.19 11.89 -12.47
CA PRO A 92 11.92 11.86 -11.74
C PRO A 92 10.69 11.95 -12.65
N LYS A 93 10.89 12.31 -13.93
CA LYS A 93 9.85 12.34 -14.98
C LYS A 93 10.20 11.39 -16.13
N GLY A 94 11.12 10.47 -15.88
CA GLY A 94 11.62 9.50 -16.84
C GLY A 94 10.60 8.41 -17.13
N ASP A 95 11.03 7.28 -17.69
CA ASP A 95 10.24 6.03 -17.66
C ASP A 95 10.24 5.38 -16.25
N ALA A 96 9.57 4.23 -16.13
CA ALA A 96 9.50 3.48 -14.87
C ALA A 96 10.86 3.15 -14.25
N ASN A 97 11.84 2.76 -15.06
CA ASN A 97 13.17 2.40 -14.60
C ASN A 97 13.95 3.64 -14.19
N GLU A 98 13.85 4.72 -14.96
CA GLU A 98 14.49 6.01 -14.65
C GLU A 98 13.96 6.60 -13.31
N ARG A 99 12.65 6.54 -13.06
CA ARG A 99 12.04 7.03 -11.80
C ARG A 99 12.31 6.12 -10.60
N LEU A 100 12.33 4.81 -10.81
CA LEU A 100 12.73 3.85 -9.79
C LEU A 100 14.19 4.06 -9.39
N ALA A 101 15.08 4.21 -10.38
CA ALA A 101 16.50 4.45 -10.16
C ALA A 101 16.75 5.75 -9.40
N GLU A 102 15.98 6.79 -9.69
CA GLU A 102 16.00 8.06 -8.94
C GLU A 102 15.71 7.83 -7.45
N CYS A 103 14.67 7.05 -7.13
CA CYS A 103 14.31 6.73 -5.74
C CYS A 103 15.38 5.87 -5.04
N PHE A 104 15.92 4.87 -5.72
CA PHE A 104 16.91 3.97 -5.15
C PHE A 104 18.28 4.64 -4.99
N ALA A 105 18.66 5.54 -5.89
CA ALA A 105 19.87 6.36 -5.76
C ALA A 105 19.81 7.25 -4.51
N ASN A 106 18.65 7.88 -4.24
CA ASN A 106 18.44 8.63 -2.99
C ASN A 106 18.70 7.76 -1.74
N GLY A 107 18.23 6.51 -1.76
CA GLY A 107 18.46 5.54 -0.69
C GLY A 107 19.93 5.17 -0.50
N LEU A 108 20.63 4.90 -1.60
CA LEU A 108 22.05 4.54 -1.59
C LEU A 108 22.93 5.70 -1.12
N GLU A 109 22.66 6.91 -1.58
CA GLU A 109 23.35 8.14 -1.12
C GLU A 109 23.12 8.38 0.37
N ALA A 110 21.87 8.31 0.83
CA ALA A 110 21.55 8.47 2.25
C ALA A 110 22.22 7.40 3.12
N ARG A 111 22.33 6.16 2.62
CA ARG A 111 23.06 5.08 3.29
C ARG A 111 24.56 5.39 3.39
N LEU A 112 25.19 5.78 2.29
CA LEU A 112 26.63 6.10 2.23
C LEU A 112 27.02 7.30 3.10
N ALA A 113 26.09 8.24 3.26
CA ALA A 113 26.23 9.42 4.11
C ALA A 113 25.90 9.16 5.59
N GLY A 114 25.29 8.01 5.92
CA GLY A 114 24.82 7.73 7.29
C GLY A 114 23.64 8.60 7.73
N THR A 115 22.88 9.19 6.80
CA THR A 115 21.78 10.14 7.06
C THR A 115 20.39 9.54 6.82
N GLY A 116 20.32 8.24 6.54
CA GLY A 116 19.08 7.53 6.19
C GLY A 116 17.90 7.79 7.14
N SER A 117 18.11 7.57 8.44
CA SER A 117 17.07 7.76 9.46
C SER A 117 16.60 9.20 9.54
N GLN A 118 17.52 10.17 9.54
CA GLN A 118 17.21 11.60 9.60
C GLN A 118 16.37 12.05 8.39
N ILE A 119 16.76 11.63 7.18
CA ILE A 119 16.01 11.95 5.96
C ILE A 119 14.63 11.29 6.00
N TYR A 120 14.55 10.02 6.39
CA TYR A 120 13.28 9.31 6.50
C TYR A 120 12.33 10.00 7.49
N GLN A 121 12.81 10.35 8.69
CA GLN A 121 12.02 11.06 9.70
C GLN A 121 11.55 12.43 9.18
N SER A 122 12.40 13.17 8.48
CA SER A 122 12.02 14.43 7.84
C SER A 122 10.92 14.24 6.78
N LEU A 123 10.97 13.17 6.00
CA LEU A 123 9.93 12.85 5.01
C LEU A 123 8.62 12.37 5.64
N VAL A 124 8.68 11.69 6.79
CA VAL A 124 7.49 11.31 7.56
C VAL A 124 6.86 12.53 8.24
N ALA A 125 7.68 13.46 8.73
CA ALA A 125 7.21 14.71 9.35
C ALA A 125 6.62 15.69 8.32
N LYS A 126 7.05 15.61 7.05
CA LYS A 126 6.46 16.39 5.96
C LYS A 126 5.01 15.96 5.73
N ARG A 127 4.07 16.81 6.17
CA ARG A 127 2.64 16.56 6.01
C ARG A 127 2.18 16.86 4.59
N THR A 128 1.77 15.82 3.87
CA THR A 128 1.01 15.99 2.63
C THR A 128 -0.42 16.38 2.97
N PRO A 129 -0.99 17.42 2.33
CA PRO A 129 -2.39 17.80 2.55
C PRO A 129 -3.34 16.63 2.29
N VAL A 130 -4.36 16.46 3.15
CA VAL A 130 -5.35 15.39 3.03
C VAL A 130 -6.05 15.37 1.66
N PRO A 131 -6.40 16.52 1.04
CA PRO A 131 -6.98 16.51 -0.31
C PRO A 131 -6.07 15.89 -1.37
N ASP A 132 -4.75 16.10 -1.27
CA ASP A 132 -3.80 15.54 -2.24
C ASP A 132 -3.58 14.04 -1.99
N ILE A 133 -3.57 13.61 -0.72
CA ILE A 133 -3.63 12.18 -0.39
C ILE A 133 -4.91 11.53 -0.93
N LEU A 134 -6.06 12.21 -0.85
CA LEU A 134 -7.31 11.69 -1.38
C LEU A 134 -7.26 11.56 -2.91
N LYS A 135 -6.69 12.54 -3.63
CA LYS A 135 -6.50 12.46 -5.09
C LYS A 135 -5.54 11.33 -5.49
N ALA A 136 -4.41 11.21 -4.80
CA ALA A 136 -3.48 10.09 -4.97
C ALA A 136 -4.15 8.74 -4.70
N TYR A 137 -4.96 8.66 -3.64
CA TYR A 137 -5.74 7.46 -3.34
C TYR A 137 -6.77 7.16 -4.45
N GLN A 138 -7.46 8.17 -4.98
CA GLN A 138 -8.39 8.01 -6.10
C GLN A 138 -7.68 7.49 -7.36
N LEU A 139 -6.55 8.09 -7.73
CA LEU A 139 -5.72 7.63 -8.84
C LEU A 139 -5.30 6.18 -8.63
N TYR A 140 -4.73 5.85 -7.47
CA TYR A 140 -4.26 4.51 -7.17
C TYR A 140 -5.38 3.47 -7.26
N MET A 141 -6.56 3.79 -6.75
CA MET A 141 -7.75 2.94 -6.81
C MET A 141 -8.28 2.74 -8.24
N ALA A 142 -8.01 3.67 -9.15
CA ALA A 142 -8.34 3.56 -10.57
C ALA A 142 -7.24 2.80 -11.33
N ALA A 143 -5.96 3.06 -11.06
CA ALA A 143 -4.83 2.39 -11.71
C ALA A 143 -4.61 0.94 -11.22
N SER A 144 -5.05 0.61 -9.99
CA SER A 144 -4.83 -0.68 -9.36
C SER A 144 -6.07 -1.20 -8.60
N PRO A 145 -6.39 -2.50 -8.68
CA PRO A 145 -7.50 -3.09 -7.95
C PRO A 145 -7.17 -3.36 -6.47
N PHE A 146 -5.90 -3.30 -6.07
CA PHE A 146 -5.43 -3.90 -4.82
C PHE A 146 -6.18 -3.39 -3.58
N LYS A 147 -6.28 -2.07 -3.41
CA LYS A 147 -7.00 -1.47 -2.28
C LYS A 147 -8.52 -1.70 -2.38
N LYS A 148 -9.11 -1.65 -3.58
CA LYS A 148 -10.54 -1.96 -3.78
C LYS A 148 -10.87 -3.38 -3.37
N VAL A 149 -10.10 -4.36 -3.83
CA VAL A 149 -10.30 -5.78 -3.49
C VAL A 149 -10.09 -6.01 -2.00
N SER A 150 -9.08 -5.38 -1.38
CA SER A 150 -8.82 -5.50 0.06
C SER A 150 -9.98 -4.98 0.91
N HIS A 151 -10.47 -3.78 0.60
CA HIS A 151 -11.59 -3.19 1.32
C HIS A 151 -12.88 -3.96 1.04
N PHE A 152 -13.09 -4.46 -0.18
CA PHE A 152 -14.24 -5.31 -0.48
C PHE A 152 -14.20 -6.62 0.30
N PHE A 153 -13.06 -7.31 0.31
CA PHE A 153 -12.85 -8.55 1.07
C PHE A 153 -13.12 -8.35 2.57
N SER A 154 -12.52 -7.32 3.17
CA SER A 154 -12.70 -7.02 4.59
C SER A 154 -14.14 -6.58 4.89
N ASN A 155 -14.67 -5.58 4.18
CA ASN A 155 -16.02 -5.07 4.43
C ASN A 155 -17.10 -6.13 4.20
N GLN A 156 -16.98 -6.99 3.18
CA GLN A 156 -17.95 -8.06 2.98
C GLN A 156 -17.85 -9.14 4.06
N THR A 157 -16.65 -9.45 4.54
CA THR A 157 -16.46 -10.34 5.71
C THR A 157 -17.13 -9.76 6.95
N ILE A 158 -16.98 -8.46 7.20
CA ILE A 158 -17.61 -7.75 8.32
C ILE A 158 -19.13 -7.76 8.18
N LEU A 159 -19.66 -7.46 6.99
CA LEU A 159 -21.11 -7.49 6.74
C LEU A 159 -21.70 -8.87 6.99
N ASN A 160 -21.00 -9.95 6.60
CA ASN A 160 -21.44 -11.31 6.85
C ASN A 160 -21.45 -11.62 8.37
N ALA A 161 -20.43 -11.20 9.11
CA ALA A 161 -20.39 -11.36 10.57
C ALA A 161 -21.44 -10.49 11.30
N ALA A 162 -21.79 -9.35 10.71
CA ALA A 162 -22.73 -8.38 11.27
C ALA A 162 -24.20 -8.65 10.95
N GLU A 163 -24.54 -9.71 10.21
CA GLU A 163 -25.89 -9.94 9.63
C GLU A 163 -27.02 -9.75 10.66
N LYS A 164 -26.84 -10.34 11.86
CA LYS A 164 -27.84 -10.29 12.96
C LYS A 164 -27.35 -9.52 14.19
N ALA A 165 -26.20 -8.86 14.09
CA ALA A 165 -25.58 -8.19 15.22
C ALA A 165 -26.37 -6.93 15.60
N LYS A 166 -26.52 -6.68 16.90
CA LYS A 166 -27.02 -5.38 17.42
C LYS A 166 -25.90 -4.34 17.49
N THR A 167 -24.69 -4.80 17.85
CA THR A 167 -23.48 -3.99 17.95
C THR A 167 -22.35 -4.69 17.21
N VAL A 168 -21.60 -3.94 16.42
CA VAL A 168 -20.35 -4.39 15.78
C VAL A 168 -19.24 -3.48 16.28
N HIS A 169 -18.18 -4.08 16.83
CA HIS A 169 -17.00 -3.36 17.25
C HIS A 169 -15.81 -3.76 16.39
N ILE A 170 -15.24 -2.77 15.70
CA ILE A 170 -14.06 -2.94 14.86
C ILE A 170 -12.85 -2.34 15.58
N ILE A 171 -11.85 -3.17 15.84
CA ILE A 171 -10.52 -2.73 16.25
C ILE A 171 -9.66 -2.67 14.99
N ASP A 172 -9.28 -1.47 14.56
CA ASP A 172 -8.52 -1.25 13.32
C ASP A 172 -7.07 -0.87 13.60
N TYR A 173 -6.16 -1.80 13.35
CA TYR A 173 -4.71 -1.57 13.45
C TYR A 173 -4.20 -0.85 12.21
N GLY A 174 -3.91 0.43 12.39
CA GLY A 174 -3.41 1.37 11.40
C GLY A 174 -4.50 1.92 10.49
N ILE A 175 -5.55 2.50 11.09
CA ILE A 175 -6.69 3.11 10.38
C ILE A 175 -6.28 4.18 9.35
N TYR A 176 -5.14 4.84 9.59
CA TYR A 176 -4.60 5.91 8.75
C TYR A 176 -5.63 7.03 8.51
N TYR A 177 -6.15 7.20 7.28
CA TYR A 177 -7.21 8.17 6.97
C TYR A 177 -8.63 7.58 6.99
N GLY A 178 -8.81 6.30 7.37
CA GLY A 178 -10.13 5.68 7.52
C GLY A 178 -10.93 5.52 6.21
N PHE A 179 -10.28 5.59 5.05
CA PHE A 179 -10.95 5.57 3.74
C PHE A 179 -11.72 4.27 3.42
N GLN A 180 -11.50 3.20 4.18
CA GLN A 180 -12.25 1.94 4.05
C GLN A 180 -13.69 2.06 4.58
N TRP A 181 -13.87 2.81 5.67
CA TRP A 181 -15.05 2.72 6.53
C TRP A 181 -16.32 3.42 6.02
N PRO A 182 -16.27 4.52 5.25
CA PRO A 182 -17.48 5.15 4.72
C PRO A 182 -18.33 4.22 3.86
N CYS A 183 -17.71 3.42 2.98
CA CYS A 183 -18.43 2.42 2.18
C CYS A 183 -19.04 1.30 3.05
N LEU A 184 -18.39 0.91 4.16
CA LEU A 184 -18.99 -0.03 5.11
C LEU A 184 -20.23 0.57 5.80
N MET A 185 -20.13 1.81 6.29
CA MET A 185 -21.24 2.52 6.95
C MET A 185 -22.44 2.65 6.02
N GLN A 186 -22.21 3.02 4.76
CA GLN A 186 -23.25 3.07 3.75
C GLN A 186 -23.95 1.71 3.58
N ARG A 187 -23.20 0.61 3.49
CA ARG A 187 -23.80 -0.73 3.35
C ARG A 187 -24.53 -1.19 4.61
N LEU A 188 -24.00 -0.90 5.80
CA LEU A 188 -24.68 -1.20 7.07
C LEU A 188 -26.01 -0.45 7.19
N SER A 189 -26.08 0.79 6.69
CA SER A 189 -27.33 1.58 6.71
C SER A 189 -28.44 0.97 5.86
N SER A 190 -28.09 0.20 4.83
CA SER A 190 -29.04 -0.50 3.96
C SER A 190 -29.41 -1.91 4.46
N ARG A 191 -28.94 -2.32 5.64
CA ARG A 191 -29.25 -3.64 6.20
C ARG A 191 -30.75 -3.75 6.53
N PRO A 192 -31.43 -4.87 6.20
CA PRO A 192 -32.77 -5.13 6.67
C PRO A 192 -32.87 -5.04 8.20
N GLY A 193 -33.87 -4.33 8.73
CA GLY A 193 -34.01 -4.07 10.17
C GLY A 193 -33.15 -2.92 10.70
N GLY A 194 -32.41 -2.21 9.83
CA GLY A 194 -31.62 -1.03 10.19
C GLY A 194 -30.16 -1.35 10.56
N PRO A 195 -29.29 -0.33 10.61
CA PRO A 195 -27.88 -0.51 10.92
C PRO A 195 -27.66 -0.94 12.39
N PRO A 196 -26.62 -1.74 12.67
CA PRO A 196 -26.19 -1.98 14.05
C PRO A 196 -25.54 -0.72 14.63
N LYS A 197 -25.38 -0.66 15.96
CA LYS A 197 -24.42 0.27 16.54
C LYS A 197 -23.02 -0.12 16.08
N LEU A 198 -22.31 0.80 15.44
CA LEU A 198 -20.95 0.63 14.97
C LEU A 198 -19.99 1.32 15.94
N ARG A 199 -19.12 0.54 16.58
CA ARG A 199 -17.99 1.03 17.38
C ARG A 199 -16.72 0.83 16.57
N ILE A 200 -15.87 1.86 16.47
CA ILE A 200 -14.53 1.73 15.90
C ILE A 200 -13.51 2.17 16.94
N THR A 201 -12.67 1.23 17.36
CA THR A 201 -11.43 1.53 18.08
C THR A 201 -10.29 1.55 17.07
N ALA A 202 -9.84 2.76 16.76
CA ALA A 202 -8.79 3.01 15.81
C ALA A 202 -7.44 3.10 16.51
N ILE A 203 -6.46 2.35 16.02
CA ILE A 203 -5.10 2.36 16.54
C ILE A 203 -4.17 2.82 15.43
N ASP A 204 -3.28 3.77 15.67
CA ASP A 204 -2.26 4.14 14.68
C ASP A 204 -0.98 4.65 15.37
N LEU A 205 0.13 4.59 14.62
CA LEU A 205 1.40 5.09 15.14
C LEU A 205 1.32 6.60 15.38
N PRO A 206 1.87 7.10 16.51
CA PRO A 206 1.94 8.52 16.81
C PRO A 206 2.54 9.33 15.65
N GLN A 207 1.95 10.48 15.35
CA GLN A 207 2.55 11.43 14.43
C GLN A 207 3.76 12.13 15.06
N PRO A 208 4.82 12.42 14.28
CA PRO A 208 5.92 13.24 14.79
C PRO A 208 5.44 14.65 15.10
N GLY A 209 6.11 15.30 16.06
CA GLY A 209 5.81 16.66 16.52
C GLY A 209 4.83 16.73 17.68
N PHE A 210 4.26 17.92 17.92
CA PHE A 210 3.51 18.25 19.15
C PHE A 210 2.09 17.66 19.22
N ARG A 211 1.57 17.08 18.13
CA ARG A 211 0.20 16.55 18.06
C ARG A 211 0.18 15.11 17.54
N PRO A 212 0.62 14.14 18.34
CA PRO A 212 0.76 12.75 17.89
C PRO A 212 -0.55 12.08 17.49
N ALA A 213 -1.68 12.50 18.07
CA ALA A 213 -3.00 11.92 17.80
C ALA A 213 -3.83 12.67 16.73
N GLU A 214 -3.36 13.81 16.22
CA GLU A 214 -4.19 14.72 15.41
C GLU A 214 -4.80 14.06 14.17
N ARG A 215 -4.03 13.24 13.44
CA ARG A 215 -4.52 12.53 12.24
C ARG A 215 -5.62 11.52 12.59
N ILE A 216 -5.44 10.77 13.67
CA ILE A 216 -6.39 9.71 14.04
C ILE A 216 -7.68 10.31 14.62
N GLU A 217 -7.59 11.46 15.30
CA GLU A 217 -8.74 12.24 15.76
C GLU A 217 -9.50 12.91 14.61
N GLU A 218 -8.80 13.47 13.63
CA GLU A 218 -9.42 14.03 12.41
C GLU A 218 -10.15 12.93 11.62
N THR A 219 -9.56 11.74 11.53
CA THR A 219 -10.20 10.57 10.93
C THR A 219 -11.49 10.22 11.67
N GLY A 220 -11.47 10.21 13.00
CA GLY A 220 -12.67 9.99 13.82
C GLY A 220 -13.80 10.97 13.54
N ARG A 221 -13.48 12.28 13.48
CA ARG A 221 -14.45 13.32 13.13
C ARG A 221 -15.09 13.08 11.77
N ARG A 222 -14.28 12.78 10.75
CA ARG A 222 -14.76 12.48 9.39
C ARG A 222 -15.66 11.25 9.35
N LEU A 223 -15.31 10.20 10.08
CA LEU A 223 -16.11 8.98 10.17
C LEU A 223 -17.44 9.22 10.91
N ALA A 224 -17.44 10.05 11.95
CA ALA A 224 -18.66 10.44 12.65
C ALA A 224 -19.62 11.23 11.74
N ASP A 225 -19.10 12.08 10.86
CA ASP A 225 -19.91 12.78 9.86
C ASP A 225 -20.57 11.82 8.87
N TYR A 226 -19.83 10.83 8.36
CA TYR A 226 -20.40 9.78 7.50
C TYR A 226 -21.47 8.94 8.23
N ALA A 227 -21.19 8.54 9.47
CA ALA A 227 -22.15 7.79 10.27
C ALA A 227 -23.44 8.59 10.49
N ARG A 228 -23.35 9.91 10.75
CA ARG A 228 -24.51 10.80 10.86
C ARG A 228 -25.29 10.87 9.55
N THR A 229 -24.61 11.05 8.42
CA THR A 229 -25.23 11.06 7.09
C THR A 229 -26.01 9.78 6.78
N PHE A 230 -25.43 8.62 7.13
CA PHE A 230 -26.06 7.32 6.90
C PHE A 230 -26.96 6.83 8.05
N LYS A 231 -27.17 7.66 9.08
CA LYS A 231 -27.96 7.33 10.27
C LYS A 231 -27.52 6.03 10.95
N VAL A 232 -26.22 5.76 10.96
CA VAL A 232 -25.61 4.63 11.66
C VAL A 232 -25.26 5.08 13.09
N PRO A 233 -25.81 4.44 14.15
CA PRO A 233 -25.39 4.75 15.52
C PRO A 233 -23.90 4.46 15.67
N PHE A 234 -23.11 5.46 16.07
CA PHE A 234 -21.66 5.38 15.93
C PHE A 234 -20.92 5.85 17.18
N GLU A 235 -19.83 5.15 17.46
CA GLU A 235 -18.89 5.48 18.53
C GLU A 235 -17.46 5.27 18.04
N TYR A 236 -16.58 6.19 18.37
CA TYR A 236 -15.20 6.18 17.93
C TYR A 236 -14.26 6.38 19.11
N HIS A 237 -13.26 5.51 19.22
CA HIS A 237 -12.18 5.62 20.19
C HIS A 237 -10.85 5.57 19.44
N SER A 238 -9.96 6.53 19.69
CA SER A 238 -8.65 6.58 19.03
C SER A 238 -7.52 6.37 20.02
N ILE A 239 -6.56 5.52 19.63
CA ILE A 239 -5.33 5.24 20.37
C ILE A 239 -4.13 5.55 19.48
N ALA A 240 -3.37 6.59 19.84
CA ALA A 240 -2.10 6.92 19.20
C ALA A 240 -0.95 6.32 20.00
N ALA A 241 -0.57 5.09 19.69
CA ALA A 241 0.46 4.34 20.40
C ALA A 241 1.14 3.31 19.50
N SER A 242 2.26 2.74 19.96
CA SER A 242 2.85 1.58 19.30
C SER A 242 1.89 0.41 19.42
N TRP A 243 1.74 -0.39 18.35
CA TRP A 243 0.71 -1.43 18.34
C TRP A 243 0.99 -2.56 19.32
N ASP A 244 2.25 -2.83 19.62
CA ASP A 244 2.70 -3.83 20.60
C ASP A 244 2.54 -3.40 22.06
N THR A 245 2.29 -2.11 22.32
CA THR A 245 2.00 -1.62 23.68
C THR A 245 0.52 -1.64 24.04
N ILE A 246 -0.35 -2.00 23.08
CA ILE A 246 -1.81 -2.02 23.28
C ILE A 246 -2.19 -3.18 24.21
N ARG A 247 -2.96 -2.87 25.25
CA ARG A 247 -3.51 -3.86 26.18
C ARG A 247 -5.02 -4.00 25.97
N ILE A 248 -5.59 -5.08 26.50
CA ILE A 248 -7.01 -5.40 26.32
C ILE A 248 -7.90 -4.34 26.98
N GLU A 249 -7.45 -3.84 28.12
CA GLU A 249 -8.17 -2.86 28.94
C GLU A 249 -8.30 -1.52 28.23
N ASP A 250 -7.38 -1.20 27.32
CA ASP A 250 -7.38 0.04 26.55
C ASP A 250 -8.48 0.04 25.45
N LEU A 251 -9.09 -1.12 25.16
CA LEU A 251 -9.93 -1.32 23.97
C LEU A 251 -11.44 -1.23 24.25
N ASN A 252 -11.86 -1.23 25.52
CA ASN A 252 -13.28 -1.16 25.90
C ASN A 252 -14.17 -2.18 25.17
N ILE A 253 -13.75 -3.46 25.16
CA ILE A 253 -14.47 -4.56 24.52
C ILE A 253 -15.65 -4.99 25.40
N ASN A 254 -16.85 -5.08 24.81
CA ASN A 254 -18.05 -5.57 25.47
C ASN A 254 -18.31 -7.05 25.13
N LYS A 255 -19.00 -7.78 26.01
CA LYS A 255 -19.29 -9.22 25.78
C LYS A 255 -20.38 -9.48 24.74
N ASP A 256 -21.28 -8.51 24.51
CA ASP A 256 -22.47 -8.68 23.67
C ASP A 256 -22.34 -8.03 22.27
N GLU A 257 -21.11 -7.77 21.82
CA GLU A 257 -20.83 -7.21 20.50
C GLU A 257 -20.12 -8.22 19.59
N VAL A 258 -20.39 -8.13 18.28
CA VAL A 258 -19.56 -8.85 17.30
C VAL A 258 -18.23 -8.10 17.19
N LEU A 259 -17.15 -8.78 17.56
CA LEU A 259 -15.81 -8.21 17.61
C LEU A 259 -15.01 -8.57 16.35
N ILE A 260 -14.61 -7.54 15.62
CA ILE A 260 -13.77 -7.64 14.44
C ILE A 260 -12.42 -7.00 14.75
N VAL A 261 -11.34 -7.71 14.46
CA VAL A 261 -10.00 -7.10 14.38
C VAL A 261 -9.62 -6.99 12.91
N ASN A 262 -9.27 -5.78 12.46
CA ASN A 262 -8.85 -5.50 11.10
C ASN A 262 -7.42 -4.98 11.09
N CYS A 263 -6.56 -5.55 10.25
CA CYS A 263 -5.23 -5.04 9.98
C CYS A 263 -4.90 -5.22 8.51
N LEU A 264 -4.88 -4.14 7.73
CA LEU A 264 -4.54 -4.18 6.31
C LEU A 264 -3.18 -3.52 6.05
N TYR A 265 -2.18 -4.38 5.83
CA TYR A 265 -0.81 -4.06 5.41
C TYR A 265 0.10 -3.49 6.49
N ARG A 266 -0.39 -3.30 7.71
CA ARG A 266 0.27 -2.47 8.70
C ARG A 266 1.37 -3.20 9.48
N PHE A 267 1.21 -4.49 9.78
CA PHE A 267 2.19 -5.25 10.60
C PHE A 267 3.61 -5.38 10.03
N ARG A 268 3.85 -5.01 8.77
CA ARG A 268 5.22 -4.82 8.26
C ARG A 268 6.02 -3.78 9.03
N ASN A 269 5.32 -2.88 9.75
CA ASN A 269 5.92 -1.81 10.57
C ASN A 269 6.24 -2.23 12.00
N LEU A 270 5.90 -3.45 12.41
CA LEU A 270 6.36 -4.03 13.67
C LEU A 270 7.77 -4.58 13.51
N LEU A 271 8.61 -4.40 14.53
CA LEU A 271 9.92 -5.04 14.59
C LEU A 271 9.77 -6.57 14.60
N ASP A 272 10.80 -7.24 14.11
CA ASP A 272 10.90 -8.71 14.01
C ASP A 272 11.94 -9.25 15.01
N GLU A 273 12.01 -10.58 15.13
CA GLU A 273 12.98 -11.29 15.99
C GLU A 273 14.44 -10.96 15.69
N ILE A 274 14.75 -10.37 14.52
CA ILE A 274 16.12 -10.00 14.15
C ILE A 274 16.57 -8.77 14.97
N VAL A 275 15.63 -7.98 15.47
CA VAL A 275 15.91 -6.74 16.22
C VAL A 275 15.74 -6.91 17.72
N THR A 276 14.73 -7.66 18.17
CA THR A 276 14.42 -7.84 19.59
C THR A 276 14.06 -9.28 19.93
N VAL A 277 14.52 -9.76 21.10
CA VAL A 277 14.21 -11.12 21.61
C VAL A 277 12.70 -11.27 21.83
N ASP A 278 12.09 -10.29 22.49
CA ASP A 278 10.64 -10.18 22.60
C ASP A 278 10.08 -9.57 21.30
N CYS A 279 9.61 -10.42 20.39
CA CYS A 279 9.13 -9.98 19.08
C CYS A 279 7.78 -9.24 19.16
N PRO A 280 7.70 -7.96 18.76
CA PRO A 280 6.45 -7.18 18.77
C PRO A 280 5.32 -7.79 17.95
N ARG A 281 5.65 -8.50 16.85
CA ARG A 281 4.63 -9.23 16.06
C ARG A 281 3.94 -10.31 16.87
N ASN A 282 4.70 -11.04 17.68
CA ASN A 282 4.15 -12.10 18.53
C ASN A 282 3.36 -11.48 19.70
N ALA A 283 3.83 -10.36 20.27
CA ALA A 283 3.08 -9.62 21.29
C ALA A 283 1.71 -9.16 20.78
N VAL A 284 1.65 -8.51 19.61
CA VAL A 284 0.40 -8.05 18.99
C VAL A 284 -0.53 -9.22 18.68
N LEU A 285 -0.02 -10.31 18.09
CA LEU A 285 -0.84 -11.50 17.82
C LEU A 285 -1.38 -12.12 19.11
N ASN A 286 -0.60 -12.14 20.20
CA ASN A 286 -1.05 -12.62 21.50
C ASN A 286 -2.14 -11.72 22.09
N THR A 287 -2.00 -10.39 21.97
CA THR A 287 -3.05 -9.45 22.38
C THR A 287 -4.33 -9.69 21.56
N ILE A 288 -4.24 -9.77 20.23
CA ILE A 288 -5.39 -10.06 19.37
C ILE A 288 -6.03 -11.40 19.73
N ARG A 289 -5.24 -12.42 20.05
CA ARG A 289 -5.78 -13.72 20.47
C ARG A 289 -6.58 -13.58 21.77
N LYS A 290 -6.05 -12.84 22.76
CA LYS A 290 -6.70 -12.57 24.04
C LYS A 290 -8.00 -11.77 23.88
N MET A 291 -8.12 -10.92 22.85
CA MET A 291 -9.38 -10.24 22.50
C MET A 291 -10.47 -11.24 22.11
N ASN A 292 -10.09 -12.43 21.62
CA ASN A 292 -10.98 -13.47 21.12
C ASN A 292 -12.00 -12.95 20.09
N PRO A 293 -11.56 -12.32 18.98
CA PRO A 293 -12.47 -11.75 18.00
C PRO A 293 -13.25 -12.84 17.27
N ASP A 294 -14.47 -12.49 16.85
CA ASP A 294 -15.26 -13.32 15.94
C ASP A 294 -14.53 -13.55 14.62
N VAL A 295 -13.89 -12.49 14.11
CA VAL A 295 -13.04 -12.53 12.93
C VAL A 295 -11.84 -11.58 13.08
N PHE A 296 -10.64 -12.12 12.87
CA PHE A 296 -9.43 -11.33 12.61
C PHE A 296 -9.14 -11.32 11.11
N ILE A 297 -9.23 -10.15 10.48
CA ILE A 297 -8.96 -9.89 9.07
C ILE A 297 -7.54 -9.37 8.92
N HIS A 298 -6.70 -10.10 8.20
CA HIS A 298 -5.28 -9.78 8.06
C HIS A 298 -4.91 -9.64 6.58
N GLY A 299 -4.44 -8.44 6.21
CA GLY A 299 -3.82 -8.16 4.93
C GLY A 299 -2.33 -7.87 5.10
N ILE A 300 -1.49 -8.44 4.26
CA ILE A 300 -0.03 -8.29 4.34
C ILE A 300 0.57 -7.84 3.01
N VAL A 301 1.65 -7.08 3.09
CA VAL A 301 2.51 -6.79 1.94
C VAL A 301 3.43 -7.97 1.76
N ASN A 302 3.32 -8.65 0.62
CA ASN A 302 4.07 -9.87 0.36
C ASN A 302 5.45 -9.52 -0.20
N GLY A 303 6.43 -9.38 0.70
CA GLY A 303 7.80 -9.00 0.36
C GLY A 303 8.84 -9.77 1.17
N SER A 304 9.98 -10.05 0.55
CA SER A 304 11.12 -10.76 1.15
C SER A 304 12.28 -9.83 1.52
N TYR A 305 12.06 -8.51 1.50
CA TYR A 305 13.07 -7.49 1.80
C TYR A 305 13.12 -7.10 3.30
N SER A 306 12.73 -8.02 4.19
CA SER A 306 13.08 -7.98 5.62
C SER A 306 14.44 -8.61 5.92
N ALA A 307 15.09 -9.24 4.94
CA ALA A 307 16.36 -9.96 5.09
C ALA A 307 17.46 -9.16 5.82
N PRO A 308 18.28 -9.82 6.66
CA PRO A 308 19.32 -9.16 7.45
C PRO A 308 20.44 -8.58 6.58
N PHE A 309 20.83 -9.30 5.52
CA PHE A 309 21.92 -8.90 4.63
C PHE A 309 21.46 -7.82 3.63
N PHE A 310 22.22 -6.72 3.57
CA PHE A 310 21.87 -5.54 2.77
C PHE A 310 21.70 -5.84 1.27
N VAL A 311 22.65 -6.54 0.62
CA VAL A 311 22.57 -6.79 -0.83
C VAL A 311 21.37 -7.66 -1.19
N THR A 312 21.10 -8.71 -0.42
CA THR A 312 19.91 -9.56 -0.61
C THR A 312 18.64 -8.74 -0.45
N ARG A 313 18.55 -7.96 0.63
CA ARG A 313 17.42 -7.06 0.90
C ARG A 313 17.22 -6.05 -0.23
N PHE A 314 18.29 -5.42 -0.71
CA PHE A 314 18.26 -4.44 -1.78
C PHE A 314 17.72 -5.04 -3.08
N ARG A 315 18.18 -6.24 -3.46
CA ARG A 315 17.68 -6.95 -4.64
C ARG A 315 16.19 -7.25 -4.53
N GLU A 316 15.74 -7.80 -3.40
CA GLU A 316 14.32 -8.09 -3.17
C GLU A 316 13.45 -6.82 -3.17
N ALA A 317 13.94 -5.72 -2.60
CA ALA A 317 13.25 -4.44 -2.63
C ALA A 317 13.16 -3.91 -4.08
N LEU A 318 14.27 -3.93 -4.83
CA LEU A 318 14.32 -3.51 -6.23
C LEU A 318 13.30 -4.28 -7.06
N PHE A 319 13.23 -5.59 -6.88
CA PHE A 319 12.27 -6.47 -7.52
C PHE A 319 10.81 -6.15 -7.20
N PHE A 320 10.53 -5.86 -5.93
CA PHE A 320 9.17 -5.52 -5.48
C PHE A 320 8.74 -4.15 -6.01
N PHE A 321 9.56 -3.12 -5.81
CA PHE A 321 9.24 -1.76 -6.25
C PHE A 321 9.24 -1.63 -7.79
N SER A 322 10.07 -2.39 -8.51
CA SER A 322 9.99 -2.46 -9.99
C SER A 322 8.59 -2.86 -10.46
N ALA A 323 7.96 -3.84 -9.80
CA ALA A 323 6.61 -4.26 -10.16
C ALA A 323 5.56 -3.17 -9.89
N LEU A 324 5.72 -2.38 -8.83
CA LEU A 324 4.83 -1.26 -8.52
C LEU A 324 4.98 -0.10 -9.50
N PHE A 325 6.21 0.24 -9.88
CA PHE A 325 6.50 1.28 -10.88
C PHE A 325 6.02 0.86 -12.28
N ASP A 326 6.26 -0.38 -12.69
CA ASP A 326 5.74 -0.93 -13.96
C ASP A 326 4.20 -0.99 -13.99
N MET A 327 3.57 -1.32 -12.85
CA MET A 327 2.12 -1.26 -12.71
C MET A 327 1.59 0.15 -12.94
N LEU A 328 2.18 1.17 -12.31
CA LEU A 328 1.73 2.55 -12.53
C LEU A 328 2.07 3.05 -13.94
N GLU A 329 3.20 2.64 -14.52
CA GLU A 329 3.57 2.96 -15.91
C GLU A 329 2.54 2.46 -16.91
N THR A 330 2.00 1.28 -16.66
CA THR A 330 1.02 0.66 -17.55
C THR A 330 -0.37 1.27 -17.38
N ASN A 331 -0.71 1.75 -16.17
CA ASN A 331 -2.11 2.04 -15.80
C ASN A 331 -2.40 3.51 -15.46
N ALA A 332 -1.40 4.40 -15.45
CA ALA A 332 -1.58 5.82 -15.14
C ALA A 332 -0.75 6.71 -16.08
N PRO A 333 -1.27 7.89 -16.50
CA PRO A 333 -0.53 8.83 -17.34
C PRO A 333 0.82 9.22 -16.75
N LYS A 334 1.82 9.45 -17.60
CA LYS A 334 3.21 9.65 -17.17
C LYS A 334 3.41 10.97 -16.42
N GLU A 335 2.79 12.04 -16.91
CA GLU A 335 2.89 13.38 -16.32
C GLU A 335 1.82 13.67 -15.24
N ASP A 336 1.10 12.65 -14.76
CA ASP A 336 0.11 12.82 -13.70
C ASP A 336 0.78 13.14 -12.35
N GLU A 337 0.47 14.30 -11.77
CA GLU A 337 1.07 14.75 -10.51
C GLU A 337 0.79 13.80 -9.33
N GLN A 338 -0.38 13.17 -9.32
CA GLN A 338 -0.78 12.25 -8.25
C GLN A 338 -0.01 10.94 -8.37
N ARG A 339 0.30 10.51 -9.60
CA ARG A 339 1.20 9.39 -9.84
C ARG A 339 2.60 9.67 -9.31
N LEU A 340 3.16 10.85 -9.62
CA LEU A 340 4.47 11.27 -9.14
C LEU A 340 4.51 11.34 -7.60
N LEU A 341 3.43 11.81 -6.99
CA LEU A 341 3.27 11.82 -5.53
C LEU A 341 3.31 10.39 -4.96
N ILE A 342 2.58 9.44 -5.55
CA ILE A 342 2.58 8.03 -5.11
C ILE A 342 4.00 7.44 -5.22
N GLU A 343 4.62 7.56 -6.40
CA GLU A 343 5.93 6.97 -6.67
C GLU A 343 7.03 7.58 -5.79
N ARG A 344 7.04 8.91 -5.60
CA ARG A 344 8.07 9.60 -4.80
C ARG A 344 7.80 9.55 -3.30
N ASP A 345 6.60 9.93 -2.87
CA ASP A 345 6.32 10.22 -1.45
C ASP A 345 5.77 9.00 -0.70
N LEU A 346 5.23 7.99 -1.41
CA LEU A 346 4.81 6.73 -0.80
C LEU A 346 5.85 5.63 -1.06
N PHE A 347 6.03 5.23 -2.32
CA PHE A 347 6.94 4.12 -2.66
C PHE A 347 8.41 4.50 -2.45
N GLY A 348 8.83 5.68 -2.91
CA GLY A 348 10.19 6.17 -2.75
C GLY A 348 10.59 6.32 -1.28
N ARG A 349 9.66 6.79 -0.43
CA ARG A 349 9.88 6.88 1.03
C ARG A 349 10.01 5.49 1.68
N GLU A 350 9.20 4.52 1.29
CA GLU A 350 9.33 3.14 1.78
C GLU A 350 10.64 2.51 1.32
N ALA A 351 11.00 2.64 0.04
CA ALA A 351 12.26 2.17 -0.51
C ALA A 351 13.47 2.81 0.18
N LEU A 352 13.42 4.12 0.44
CA LEU A 352 14.45 4.84 1.19
C LEU A 352 14.69 4.16 2.55
N ASN A 353 13.64 3.89 3.33
CA ASN A 353 13.78 3.26 4.64
C ASN A 353 14.42 1.86 4.56
N VAL A 354 14.02 1.06 3.58
CA VAL A 354 14.57 -0.29 3.37
C VAL A 354 16.06 -0.27 3.03
N ILE A 355 16.49 0.74 2.25
CA ILE A 355 17.86 0.85 1.72
C ILE A 355 18.78 1.52 2.74
N SER A 356 18.35 2.63 3.35
CA SER A 356 19.24 3.54 4.09
C SER A 356 19.21 3.39 5.61
N CYS A 357 18.18 2.75 6.17
CA CYS A 357 18.04 2.57 7.62
C CYS A 357 18.43 1.15 8.05
N GLU A 358 18.81 0.99 9.32
CA GLU A 358 19.14 -0.29 9.95
C GLU A 358 18.52 -0.40 11.35
N GLY A 359 18.64 -1.57 11.98
CA GLY A 359 18.20 -1.77 13.37
C GLY A 359 16.72 -1.39 13.59
N THR A 360 16.45 -0.67 14.67
CA THR A 360 15.12 -0.18 15.05
C THR A 360 14.61 0.96 14.15
N GLU A 361 15.50 1.67 13.46
CA GLU A 361 15.15 2.78 12.57
C GLU A 361 14.61 2.30 11.21
N ARG A 362 14.92 1.05 10.83
CA ARG A 362 14.32 0.39 9.67
C ARG A 362 12.95 -0.19 10.05
N VAL A 363 11.90 0.49 9.61
CA VAL A 363 10.50 0.14 9.92
C VAL A 363 9.78 -0.57 8.78
N GLU A 364 10.29 -0.54 7.55
CA GLU A 364 9.69 -1.28 6.43
C GLU A 364 10.25 -2.71 6.37
N ARG A 365 9.53 -3.65 7.02
CA ARG A 365 9.96 -5.05 7.21
C ARG A 365 8.87 -6.06 6.81
N PRO A 366 8.45 -6.12 5.54
CA PRO A 366 7.45 -7.10 5.14
C PRO A 366 8.00 -8.53 5.25
N GLU A 367 7.08 -9.44 5.51
CA GLU A 367 7.26 -10.88 5.46
C GLU A 367 6.31 -11.44 4.40
N THR A 368 6.66 -12.58 3.82
CA THR A 368 5.78 -13.30 2.91
C THR A 368 4.52 -13.80 3.63
N TYR A 369 3.43 -14.02 2.89
CA TYR A 369 2.21 -14.59 3.49
C TYR A 369 2.46 -15.98 4.11
N LYS A 370 3.44 -16.74 3.59
CA LYS A 370 3.84 -18.05 4.15
C LYS A 370 4.50 -17.91 5.54
N GLN A 371 5.32 -16.89 5.74
CA GLN A 371 5.87 -16.59 7.07
C GLN A 371 4.77 -16.15 8.04
N TRP A 372 3.87 -15.27 7.59
CA TRP A 372 2.70 -14.87 8.38
C TRP A 372 1.75 -16.03 8.69
N GLN A 373 1.58 -16.99 7.77
CA GLN A 373 0.80 -18.21 8.00
C GLN A 373 1.35 -18.97 9.21
N VAL A 374 2.66 -19.29 9.20
CA VAL A 374 3.31 -20.03 10.28
C VAL A 374 3.22 -19.26 11.60
N ARG A 375 3.50 -17.96 11.58
CA ARG A 375 3.45 -17.09 12.76
C ARG A 375 2.06 -17.03 13.38
N THR A 376 1.03 -16.84 12.56
CA THR A 376 -0.36 -16.71 13.00
C THR A 376 -0.89 -18.03 13.55
N LEU A 377 -0.55 -19.17 12.92
CA LEU A 377 -0.86 -20.50 13.46
C LEU A 377 -0.19 -20.76 14.81
N ARG A 378 1.11 -20.46 14.94
CA ARG A 378 1.86 -20.61 16.21
C ARG A 378 1.32 -19.74 17.32
N ALA A 379 0.80 -18.56 16.98
CA ALA A 379 0.15 -17.67 17.94
C ALA A 379 -1.22 -18.19 18.43
N GLY A 380 -1.70 -19.34 17.94
CA GLY A 380 -2.92 -19.99 18.41
C GLY A 380 -4.18 -19.57 17.65
N PHE A 381 -4.05 -19.15 16.40
CA PHE A 381 -5.20 -18.89 15.53
C PHE A 381 -5.49 -20.06 14.59
N LYS A 382 -6.74 -20.18 14.18
CA LYS A 382 -7.20 -21.04 13.09
C LYS A 382 -7.63 -20.19 11.91
N GLN A 383 -7.10 -20.51 10.75
CA GLN A 383 -7.46 -19.84 9.50
C GLN A 383 -8.86 -20.25 9.05
N LEU A 384 -9.68 -19.25 8.73
CA LEU A 384 -11.02 -19.45 8.19
C LEU A 384 -10.93 -19.71 6.66
N PRO A 385 -11.88 -20.48 6.09
CA PRO A 385 -11.95 -20.65 4.64
C PRO A 385 -12.29 -19.32 3.95
N LEU A 386 -11.78 -19.13 2.73
CA LEU A 386 -12.20 -18.02 1.88
C LEU A 386 -13.68 -18.17 1.51
N ASN A 387 -14.44 -17.09 1.58
CA ASN A 387 -15.81 -17.08 1.11
C ASN A 387 -15.82 -17.06 -0.43
N GLY A 388 -16.37 -18.10 -1.04
CA GLY A 388 -16.38 -18.27 -2.51
C GLY A 388 -17.08 -17.15 -3.26
N ASP A 389 -18.11 -16.51 -2.68
CA ASP A 389 -18.80 -15.37 -3.29
C ASP A 389 -17.94 -14.11 -3.26
N ILE A 390 -17.20 -13.88 -2.18
CA ILE A 390 -16.25 -12.77 -2.08
C ILE A 390 -15.16 -12.94 -3.14
N VAL A 391 -14.56 -14.13 -3.24
CA VAL A 391 -13.50 -14.40 -4.21
C VAL A 391 -14.00 -14.24 -5.64
N ARG A 392 -15.16 -14.84 -5.97
CA ARG A 392 -15.76 -14.73 -7.30
C ARG A 392 -16.03 -13.29 -7.69
N LYS A 393 -16.75 -12.53 -6.85
CA LYS A 393 -17.06 -11.11 -7.12
C LYS A 393 -15.82 -10.24 -7.24
N ALA A 394 -14.78 -10.49 -6.44
CA ALA A 394 -13.52 -9.78 -6.56
C ALA A 394 -12.84 -10.07 -7.90
N THR A 395 -12.77 -11.36 -8.27
CA THR A 395 -12.16 -11.83 -9.54
C THR A 395 -12.90 -11.26 -10.75
N ASP A 396 -14.23 -11.34 -10.77
CA ASP A 396 -15.06 -10.79 -11.85
C ASP A 396 -14.86 -9.29 -11.98
N LYS A 397 -14.75 -8.58 -10.86
CA LYS A 397 -14.55 -7.12 -10.87
C LYS A 397 -13.18 -6.74 -11.39
N VAL A 398 -12.11 -7.47 -11.02
CA VAL A 398 -10.77 -7.22 -11.55
C VAL A 398 -10.74 -7.51 -13.05
N THR A 399 -11.24 -8.66 -13.47
CA THR A 399 -11.24 -9.09 -14.88
C THR A 399 -12.04 -8.15 -15.79
N SER A 400 -13.16 -7.61 -15.31
CA SER A 400 -14.03 -6.72 -16.09
C SER A 400 -13.58 -5.26 -16.14
N CYS A 401 -12.89 -4.78 -15.11
CA CYS A 401 -12.62 -3.34 -14.95
C CYS A 401 -11.15 -2.97 -15.08
N TYR A 402 -10.20 -3.88 -14.86
CA TYR A 402 -8.78 -3.56 -14.74
C TYR A 402 -7.95 -4.23 -15.83
N HIS A 403 -6.67 -3.82 -15.94
CA HIS A 403 -5.74 -4.41 -16.88
C HIS A 403 -5.57 -5.93 -16.66
N LYS A 404 -5.47 -6.68 -17.76
CA LYS A 404 -5.41 -8.16 -17.74
C LYS A 404 -4.23 -8.76 -16.96
N ASP A 405 -3.18 -7.98 -16.74
CA ASP A 405 -1.98 -8.43 -16.02
C ASP A 405 -2.14 -8.38 -14.49
N PHE A 406 -3.26 -7.86 -13.97
CA PHE A 406 -3.62 -8.01 -12.57
C PHE A 406 -4.06 -9.44 -12.30
N VAL A 407 -3.52 -10.03 -11.24
CA VAL A 407 -3.77 -11.42 -10.84
C VAL A 407 -4.54 -11.44 -9.53
N ILE A 408 -5.61 -12.24 -9.50
CA ILE A 408 -6.29 -12.68 -8.30
C ILE A 408 -6.13 -14.19 -8.22
N ASP A 409 -5.48 -14.68 -7.18
CA ASP A 409 -5.17 -16.10 -7.01
C ASP A 409 -5.48 -16.56 -5.58
N GLN A 410 -5.48 -17.87 -5.35
CA GLN A 410 -5.71 -18.47 -4.05
C GLN A 410 -4.61 -19.47 -3.71
N ASP A 411 -3.98 -19.30 -2.55
CA ASP A 411 -3.06 -20.29 -2.00
C ASP A 411 -3.29 -20.48 -0.51
N ASN A 412 -3.46 -21.72 -0.05
CA ASN A 412 -3.61 -22.04 1.38
C ASN A 412 -4.64 -21.13 2.10
N ARG A 413 -5.81 -20.90 1.49
CA ARG A 413 -6.89 -20.00 1.99
C ARG A 413 -6.47 -18.52 2.13
N TRP A 414 -5.40 -18.10 1.48
CA TRP A 414 -5.10 -16.70 1.23
C TRP A 414 -5.65 -16.27 -0.12
N LEU A 415 -6.22 -15.08 -0.17
CA LEU A 415 -6.52 -14.38 -1.41
C LEU A 415 -5.29 -13.55 -1.79
N LEU A 416 -4.65 -13.90 -2.91
CA LEU A 416 -3.42 -13.28 -3.39
C LEU A 416 -3.73 -12.25 -4.47
N LEU A 417 -3.10 -11.08 -4.37
CA LEU A 417 -3.23 -10.00 -5.34
C LEU A 417 -1.87 -9.73 -5.97
N GLY A 418 -1.77 -9.80 -7.30
CA GLY A 418 -0.51 -9.70 -8.03
C GLY A 418 -0.56 -8.85 -9.30
N TRP A 419 0.62 -8.59 -9.84
CA TRP A 419 0.85 -7.89 -11.09
C TRP A 419 1.94 -8.62 -11.89
N LYS A 420 1.64 -9.00 -13.15
CA LYS A 420 2.56 -9.73 -14.05
C LYS A 420 3.25 -10.92 -13.37
N GLY A 421 2.48 -11.73 -12.64
CA GLY A 421 2.97 -12.93 -11.94
C GLY A 421 3.64 -12.69 -10.59
N ARG A 422 3.93 -11.44 -10.19
CA ARG A 422 4.43 -11.14 -8.84
C ARG A 422 3.28 -10.85 -7.88
N ILE A 423 3.19 -11.63 -6.80
CA ILE A 423 2.23 -11.40 -5.71
C ILE A 423 2.71 -10.22 -4.85
N ILE A 424 1.88 -9.18 -4.77
CA ILE A 424 2.15 -7.92 -4.05
C ILE A 424 1.50 -7.93 -2.67
N TYR A 425 0.26 -8.43 -2.59
CA TYR A 425 -0.53 -8.43 -1.36
C TYR A 425 -1.19 -9.79 -1.15
N ALA A 426 -1.45 -10.13 0.10
CA ALA A 426 -2.23 -11.31 0.46
C ALA A 426 -3.21 -10.99 1.59
N LEU A 427 -4.41 -11.57 1.52
CA LEU A 427 -5.50 -11.36 2.47
C LEU A 427 -5.96 -12.70 3.06
N SER A 428 -6.23 -12.74 4.36
CA SER A 428 -6.77 -13.92 5.05
C SER A 428 -7.65 -13.52 6.22
N THR A 429 -8.40 -14.50 6.72
CA THR A 429 -9.26 -14.36 7.90
C THR A 429 -8.97 -15.47 8.90
N TRP A 430 -9.07 -15.14 10.18
CA TRP A 430 -8.64 -15.99 11.29
C TRP A 430 -9.64 -15.90 12.45
N LYS A 431 -9.65 -16.94 13.28
CA LYS A 431 -10.33 -16.95 14.57
C LYS A 431 -9.36 -17.47 15.64
N SER A 432 -9.47 -16.99 16.87
CA SER A 432 -8.71 -17.56 17.98
C SER A 432 -9.10 -19.02 18.19
N ASN A 433 -8.12 -19.91 18.38
CA ASN A 433 -8.41 -21.22 18.96
C ASN A 433 -8.77 -21.01 20.42
N THR A 434 -10.04 -21.22 20.77
CA THR A 434 -10.40 -21.48 22.15
C THR A 434 -9.71 -22.79 22.52
N ALA A 435 -8.76 -22.75 23.46
CA ALA A 435 -8.27 -23.98 24.07
C ALA A 435 -9.50 -24.71 24.64
N SER A 436 -9.71 -25.95 24.16
CA SER A 436 -10.73 -26.86 24.68
C SER A 436 -10.49 -27.16 26.15
#